data_AF-A0A256WLR0-F1
#
_entry.id   AF-A0A256WLR0-F1
#
_cell.length_a   1.000
_cell.length_b   1.000
_cell.length_c   1.000
_cell.angle_alpha   90.00
_cell.angle_beta   90.00
_cell.angle_gamma   90.00
#
_symmetry.space_group_name_H-M   'P 1'
#
loop_
_entity.id
_entity.type
_entity.pdbx_description
1 polymer ?
#
loop_
_entity_poly.entity_id
_entity_poly.type
_entity_poly.pdbx_seq_one_letter_code
_entity_poly.pdbx_strand_id
1 'polypeptide(L)'
;MKTIKHVLVANSSLFVNNKLVLQSENPIFAKFLKEVYLHQQIKYPMLQNSSSTFVVDSKHQQSINNREAYFPSPANFVYTLPNVMTGEICIRNGFKGENVVLIEEKFHAQALIDLLNIVFENNKADIMIAGYVEADSDNYKAFMFMVTKDNYKNLEATELEKIYNK
;
A
#
# COMPACT_ATOMS: atom_id res chain seq x y z
N MET A 1 4.86 28.19 -14.89
CA MET A 1 5.50 27.44 -13.79
C MET A 1 4.38 26.72 -13.03
N LYS A 2 4.25 25.39 -13.16
CA LYS A 2 3.26 24.62 -12.36
C LYS A 2 3.77 24.63 -10.92
N THR A 3 3.14 25.40 -10.04
CA THR A 3 3.51 25.46 -8.62
C THR A 3 3.32 24.08 -8.00
N ILE A 4 4.43 23.43 -7.64
CA ILE A 4 4.42 22.18 -6.88
C ILE A 4 3.97 22.58 -5.46
N LYS A 5 2.86 22.01 -4.96
CA LYS A 5 2.41 22.26 -3.59
C LYS A 5 3.53 21.83 -2.62
N HIS A 6 3.93 22.70 -1.70
CA HIS A 6 4.91 22.38 -0.67
C HIS A 6 4.20 21.94 0.61
N VAL A 7 4.61 20.78 1.15
CA VAL A 7 4.10 20.23 2.41
C VAL A 7 5.23 20.25 3.43
N LEU A 8 5.03 20.92 4.57
CA LEU A 8 5.96 20.96 5.69
C LEU A 8 5.32 20.26 6.89
N VAL A 9 6.06 19.35 7.52
CA VAL A 9 5.62 18.59 8.69
C VAL A 9 6.61 18.85 9.82
N ALA A 10 6.21 19.59 10.86
CA ALA A 10 7.08 19.93 11.98
C ALA A 10 6.26 20.14 13.25
N ASN A 11 6.79 19.74 14.42
CA ASN A 11 6.15 19.97 15.73
C ASN A 11 4.68 19.55 15.78
N SER A 12 4.38 18.31 15.33
CA SER A 12 3.02 17.79 15.23
C SER A 12 2.04 18.68 14.45
N SER A 13 2.57 19.45 13.48
CA SER A 13 1.81 20.37 12.63
C SER A 13 2.11 20.12 11.16
N LEU A 14 1.06 20.13 10.33
CA LEU A 14 1.08 19.95 8.89
C LEU A 14 0.75 21.29 8.23
N PHE A 15 1.67 21.80 7.41
CA PHE A 15 1.48 23.02 6.63
C PHE A 15 1.45 22.68 5.15
N VAL A 16 0.49 23.25 4.42
CA VAL A 16 0.45 23.20 2.95
C VAL A 16 0.57 24.62 2.44
N ASN A 17 1.61 24.91 1.65
CA ASN A 17 1.94 26.27 1.18
C ASN A 17 1.95 27.29 2.34
N ASN A 18 2.62 26.94 3.44
CA ASN A 18 2.74 27.73 4.68
C ASN A 18 1.44 27.97 5.46
N LYS A 19 0.31 27.40 5.04
CA LYS A 19 -0.94 27.44 5.80
C LYS A 19 -1.05 26.19 6.68
N LEU A 20 -1.29 26.38 7.97
CA LEU A 20 -1.57 25.27 8.89
C LEU A 20 -2.86 24.57 8.44
N VAL A 21 -2.75 23.26 8.19
CA VAL A 21 -3.87 22.41 7.77
C VAL A 21 -4.28 21.46 8.88
N LEU A 22 -3.33 21.00 9.70
CA LEU A 22 -3.60 20.06 10.78
C LEU A 22 -2.58 20.25 11.90
N GLN A 23 -3.03 20.22 13.15
CA GLN A 23 -2.17 20.21 14.33
C GLN A 23 -2.68 19.14 15.30
N SER A 24 -1.80 18.28 15.77
CA SER A 24 -2.12 17.27 16.77
C SER A 24 -1.60 17.70 18.14
N GLU A 25 -2.42 17.46 19.17
CA GLU A 25 -2.01 17.60 20.57
C GLU A 25 -1.11 16.44 21.03
N ASN A 26 -0.90 15.43 20.18
CA ASN A 26 -0.07 14.28 20.51
C ASN A 26 1.42 14.56 20.22
N PRO A 27 2.33 14.37 21.19
CA PRO A 27 3.77 14.58 20.99
C PRO A 27 4.43 13.46 20.18
N ILE A 28 3.76 12.32 19.97
CA ILE A 28 4.32 11.19 19.24
C ILE A 28 4.16 11.45 17.74
N PHE A 29 5.27 11.80 17.08
CA PHE A 29 5.32 12.09 15.64
C PHE A 29 4.71 10.99 14.77
N ALA A 30 4.94 9.72 15.09
CA ALA A 30 4.34 8.59 14.36
C ALA A 30 2.81 8.56 14.47
N LYS A 31 2.26 8.94 15.62
CA LYS A 31 0.83 9.01 15.85
C LYS A 31 0.21 10.23 15.16
N PHE A 32 0.91 11.36 15.21
CA PHE A 32 0.53 12.55 14.44
C PHE A 32 0.53 12.29 12.92
N LEU A 33 1.57 11.65 12.37
CA LEU A 33 1.58 11.25 10.97
C LEU A 33 0.40 10.33 10.65
N LYS A 34 0.11 9.35 11.52
CA LYS A 34 -1.09 8.50 11.39
C LYS A 34 -2.37 9.32 11.35
N GLU A 35 -2.52 10.33 12.21
CA GLU A 35 -3.68 11.23 12.23
C GLU A 35 -3.76 12.09 10.95
N VAL A 36 -2.63 12.58 10.44
CA VAL A 36 -2.55 13.29 9.15
C VAL A 36 -3.05 12.40 8.01
N TYR A 37 -2.57 11.15 7.94
CA TYR A 37 -2.98 10.21 6.89
C TYR A 37 -4.46 9.79 7.02
N LEU A 38 -4.97 9.65 8.25
CA LEU A 38 -6.39 9.38 8.51
C LEU A 38 -7.28 10.54 8.08
N HIS A 39 -6.88 11.78 8.36
CA HIS A 39 -7.61 12.99 7.95
C HIS A 39 -7.66 13.17 6.43
N GLN A 40 -6.66 12.65 5.71
CA GLN A 40 -6.61 12.70 4.25
C GLN A 40 -7.58 11.73 3.56
N GLN A 41 -8.39 10.97 4.32
CA GLN A 41 -9.34 10.00 3.78
C GLN A 41 -8.71 9.06 2.75
N ILE A 42 -7.47 8.63 3.02
CA ILE A 42 -6.83 7.59 2.21
C ILE A 42 -7.75 6.39 2.24
N LYS A 43 -8.14 5.95 1.05
CA LYS A 43 -9.06 4.85 0.92
C LYS A 43 -8.27 3.57 1.13
N TYR A 44 -7.48 3.07 0.19
CA TYR A 44 -6.90 1.71 0.30
C TYR A 44 -5.62 1.52 -0.50
N PRO A 45 -4.81 0.51 -0.15
CA PRO A 45 -3.72 0.05 -1.00
C PRO A 45 -4.23 -0.81 -2.19
N MET A 46 -3.67 -0.57 -3.38
CA MET A 46 -3.72 -1.46 -4.54
C MET A 46 -2.30 -1.91 -4.88
N LEU A 47 -1.98 -3.17 -4.62
CA LEU A 47 -0.59 -3.63 -4.68
C LEU A 47 -0.41 -4.76 -5.67
N GLN A 48 0.77 -4.81 -6.26
CA GLN A 48 1.25 -5.93 -7.06
C GLN A 48 2.35 -6.68 -6.31
N ASN A 49 2.45 -7.98 -6.55
CA ASN A 49 3.64 -8.77 -6.27
C ASN A 49 3.74 -9.96 -7.23
N SER A 50 4.91 -10.58 -7.33
CA SER A 50 5.09 -11.75 -8.20
C SER A 50 4.89 -13.05 -7.45
N SER A 51 5.29 -13.08 -6.18
CA SER A 51 5.43 -14.32 -5.42
C SER A 51 4.30 -14.56 -4.41
N SER A 52 3.25 -13.73 -4.40
CA SER A 52 2.16 -13.83 -3.43
C SER A 52 2.69 -13.83 -1.98
N THR A 53 2.63 -14.99 -1.33
CA THR A 53 3.06 -15.25 0.05
C THR A 53 3.98 -16.46 0.11
N PHE A 54 4.72 -16.73 -0.99
CA PHE A 54 5.49 -17.96 -1.20
C PHE A 54 6.36 -18.40 -0.01
N VAL A 55 6.98 -17.44 0.69
CA VAL A 55 7.79 -17.72 1.89
C VAL A 55 6.96 -18.36 2.99
N VAL A 56 5.76 -17.84 3.24
CA VAL A 56 4.84 -18.37 4.25
C VAL A 56 4.19 -19.66 3.75
N ASP A 57 3.83 -19.73 2.46
CA ASP A 57 3.28 -20.93 1.84
C ASP A 57 4.23 -22.13 2.01
N SER A 58 5.53 -21.90 1.76
CA SER A 58 6.59 -22.91 1.93
C SER A 58 6.71 -23.38 3.37
N LYS A 59 6.67 -22.45 4.33
CA LYS A 59 6.70 -22.77 5.77
C LYS A 59 5.45 -23.54 6.20
N HIS A 60 4.28 -23.15 5.69
CA HIS A 60 3.04 -23.86 5.96
C HIS A 60 3.09 -25.29 5.39
N GLN A 61 3.54 -25.46 4.14
CA GLN A 61 3.70 -26.77 3.51
C GLN A 61 4.63 -27.68 4.31
N GLN A 62 5.76 -27.16 4.80
CA GLN A 62 6.68 -27.92 5.67
C GLN A 62 5.99 -28.41 6.95
N SER A 63 5.09 -27.61 7.54
CA SER A 63 4.36 -27.97 8.77
C SER A 63 3.31 -29.07 8.59
N ILE A 64 2.89 -29.35 7.35
CA ILE A 64 1.87 -30.35 7.02
C ILE A 64 2.41 -31.57 6.26
N ASN A 65 3.64 -31.50 5.75
CA ASN A 65 4.27 -32.58 4.97
C ASN A 65 4.57 -33.83 5.79
N ASN A 66 5.01 -33.65 7.05
CA ASN A 66 5.34 -34.77 7.92
C ASN A 66 4.14 -35.12 8.82
N ARG A 67 3.48 -36.26 8.58
CA ARG A 67 2.37 -36.73 9.41
C ARG A 67 2.76 -37.03 10.85
N GLU A 68 4.02 -37.42 11.09
CA GLU A 68 4.54 -37.70 12.43
C GLU A 68 4.92 -36.40 13.18
N ALA A 69 5.05 -35.28 12.48
CA ALA A 69 5.33 -33.94 13.01
C ALA A 69 4.32 -32.90 12.48
N TYR A 70 3.02 -33.27 12.47
CA TYR A 70 1.95 -32.46 11.88
C TYR A 70 1.46 -31.40 12.87
N PHE A 71 1.91 -30.15 12.69
CA PHE A 71 1.57 -29.05 13.59
C PHE A 71 1.28 -27.72 12.86
N PRO A 72 0.29 -27.67 11.95
CA PRO A 72 -0.08 -26.44 11.28
C PRO A 72 -0.75 -25.45 12.24
N SER A 73 -0.27 -24.20 12.23
CA SER A 73 -0.94 -23.09 12.90
C SER A 73 -2.04 -22.51 12.02
N PRO A 74 -3.31 -22.41 12.49
CA PRO A 74 -4.38 -21.76 11.76
C PRO A 74 -4.06 -20.29 11.40
N ALA A 75 -3.33 -19.58 12.26
CA ALA A 75 -2.89 -18.22 11.98
C ALA A 75 -1.89 -18.17 10.82
N ASN A 76 -0.96 -19.12 10.76
CA ASN A 76 0.01 -19.19 9.66
C ASN A 76 -0.68 -19.53 8.33
N PHE A 77 -1.74 -20.34 8.36
CA PHE A 77 -2.56 -20.61 7.17
C PHE A 77 -3.25 -19.35 6.63
N VAL A 78 -3.80 -18.49 7.49
CA VAL A 78 -4.39 -17.21 7.03
C VAL A 78 -3.34 -16.32 6.35
N TYR A 79 -2.08 -16.41 6.79
CA TYR A 79 -0.97 -15.65 6.22
C TYR A 79 -0.44 -16.22 4.89
N THR A 80 -0.98 -17.33 4.39
CA THR A 80 -0.75 -17.82 3.02
C THR A 80 -1.67 -17.15 1.99
N LEU A 81 -2.51 -16.21 2.41
CA LEU A 81 -3.40 -15.49 1.50
C LEU A 81 -2.67 -14.26 0.94
N PRO A 82 -2.61 -14.06 -0.40
CA PRO A 82 -1.94 -12.90 -0.99
C PRO A 82 -2.45 -11.54 -0.47
N ASN A 83 -3.74 -11.47 -0.15
CA ASN A 83 -4.38 -10.26 0.35
C ASN A 83 -4.21 -10.03 1.86
N VAL A 84 -3.54 -10.93 2.61
CA VAL A 84 -3.34 -10.75 4.05
C VAL A 84 -2.58 -9.46 4.33
N MET A 85 -1.60 -9.13 3.49
CA MET A 85 -0.76 -7.94 3.64
C MET A 85 -1.57 -6.65 3.51
N THR A 86 -2.43 -6.53 2.49
CA THR A 86 -3.33 -5.37 2.37
C THR A 86 -4.38 -5.36 3.48
N GLY A 87 -4.88 -6.53 3.90
CA GLY A 87 -5.82 -6.67 5.01
C GLY A 87 -5.25 -6.13 6.32
N GLU A 88 -4.04 -6.56 6.70
CA GLU A 88 -3.32 -6.09 7.90
C GLU A 88 -3.05 -4.58 7.84
N ILE A 89 -2.64 -4.04 6.69
CA ILE A 89 -2.49 -2.59 6.48
C ILE A 89 -3.81 -1.88 6.74
N CYS A 90 -4.92 -2.39 6.20
CA CYS A 90 -6.23 -1.79 6.37
C CYS A 90 -6.70 -1.81 7.82
N ILE A 91 -6.60 -2.97 8.50
CA ILE A 91 -7.00 -3.13 9.90
C ILE A 91 -6.18 -2.20 10.80
N ARG A 92 -4.84 -2.21 10.66
CA ARG A 92 -3.93 -1.41 11.48
C ARG A 92 -4.17 0.09 11.35
N ASN A 93 -4.58 0.54 10.16
CA ASN A 93 -4.78 1.94 9.84
C ASN A 93 -6.27 2.36 9.78
N GLY A 94 -7.21 1.46 10.06
CA GLY A 94 -8.63 1.79 10.09
C GLY A 94 -9.23 2.11 8.72
N PHE A 95 -8.63 1.61 7.64
CA PHE A 95 -9.17 1.75 6.29
C PHE A 95 -10.38 0.78 6.12
N LYS A 96 -11.51 1.24 5.56
CA LYS A 96 -12.80 0.52 5.39
C LYS A 96 -13.42 0.44 3.96
N GLY A 97 -12.81 -0.21 2.98
CA GLY A 97 -13.20 -0.09 1.57
C GLY A 97 -12.26 -0.85 0.63
N GLU A 98 -12.32 -0.55 -0.67
CA GLU A 98 -11.79 -1.45 -1.71
C GLU A 98 -10.26 -1.52 -1.74
N ASN A 99 -9.70 -2.65 -1.27
CA ASN A 99 -8.29 -3.00 -1.42
C ASN A 99 -8.13 -4.15 -2.44
N VAL A 100 -7.02 -4.15 -3.16
CA VAL A 100 -6.73 -5.17 -4.19
C VAL A 100 -5.27 -5.57 -4.11
N VAL A 101 -5.01 -6.88 -4.28
CA VAL A 101 -3.68 -7.41 -4.59
C VAL A 101 -3.73 -8.10 -5.95
N LEU A 102 -2.82 -7.71 -6.84
CA LEU A 102 -2.62 -8.30 -8.16
C LEU A 102 -1.35 -9.16 -8.13
N ILE A 103 -1.44 -10.39 -8.60
CA ILE A 103 -0.28 -11.28 -8.74
C ILE A 103 0.17 -11.25 -10.19
N GLU A 104 1.34 -10.68 -10.45
CA GLU A 104 1.86 -10.41 -11.79
C GLU A 104 3.33 -10.84 -11.83
N GLU A 105 3.77 -11.50 -12.91
CA GLU A 105 5.16 -12.02 -13.01
C GLU A 105 6.20 -10.91 -12.76
N LYS A 106 5.89 -9.67 -13.15
CA LYS A 106 6.71 -8.47 -12.95
C LYS A 106 5.81 -7.28 -12.64
N PHE A 107 6.41 -6.19 -12.16
CA PHE A 107 5.70 -4.93 -12.02
C PHE A 107 5.05 -4.51 -13.35
N HIS A 108 3.74 -4.35 -13.34
CA HIS A 108 2.93 -4.05 -14.51
C HIS A 108 2.12 -2.78 -14.23
N ALA A 109 2.73 -1.63 -14.53
CA ALA A 109 2.18 -0.33 -14.15
C ALA A 109 0.81 -0.05 -14.78
N GLN A 110 0.58 -0.48 -16.03
CA GLN A 110 -0.69 -0.26 -16.71
C GLN A 110 -1.87 -0.92 -16.00
N ALA A 111 -1.73 -2.17 -15.53
CA ALA A 111 -2.79 -2.85 -14.78
C ALA A 111 -3.17 -2.11 -13.49
N LEU A 112 -2.20 -1.53 -12.78
CA LEU A 112 -2.50 -0.68 -11.61
C LEU A 112 -3.21 0.61 -12.01
N ILE A 113 -2.77 1.28 -13.08
CA ILE A 113 -3.40 2.50 -13.58
C ILE A 113 -4.85 2.23 -13.98
N ASP A 114 -5.14 1.12 -14.63
CA ASP A 114 -6.49 0.75 -15.06
C ASP A 114 -7.43 0.57 -13.85
N LEU A 115 -6.98 -0.12 -12.80
CA LEU A 115 -7.75 -0.25 -11.56
C LEU A 115 -7.96 1.09 -10.85
N LEU A 116 -6.93 1.93 -10.80
CA LEU A 116 -7.02 3.26 -10.21
C LEU A 116 -8.04 4.11 -10.99
N ASN A 117 -8.01 4.09 -12.32
CA ASN A 117 -8.97 4.78 -13.16
C ASN A 117 -10.40 4.36 -12.83
N ILE A 118 -10.68 3.05 -12.73
CA ILE A 118 -12.01 2.55 -12.35
C ILE A 118 -12.46 3.15 -11.01
N VAL A 119 -11.60 3.12 -9.99
CA VAL A 119 -11.97 3.61 -8.65
C VAL A 119 -12.17 5.14 -8.62
N PHE A 120 -11.31 5.90 -9.27
CA PHE A 120 -11.42 7.37 -9.31
C PHE A 120 -12.57 7.85 -10.19
N GLU A 121 -12.83 7.23 -11.34
CA GLU A 121 -13.95 7.57 -12.23
C GLU A 121 -15.30 7.29 -11.56
N ASN A 122 -15.39 6.23 -10.77
CA ASN A 122 -16.59 5.90 -9.99
C ASN A 122 -16.71 6.71 -8.67
N ASN A 123 -15.86 7.71 -8.45
CA ASN A 123 -15.82 8.54 -7.24
C ASN A 123 -15.75 7.72 -5.93
N LYS A 124 -15.07 6.56 -5.96
CA LYS A 124 -14.97 5.67 -4.81
C LYS A 124 -13.86 6.07 -3.84
N ALA A 125 -12.87 6.83 -4.32
CA ALA A 125 -11.75 7.34 -3.52
C ALA A 125 -11.29 8.74 -3.92
N ASP A 126 -10.72 9.48 -2.95
CA ASP A 126 -10.05 10.76 -3.20
C ASP A 126 -8.52 10.62 -3.20
N ILE A 127 -7.98 9.71 -2.37
CA ILE A 127 -6.56 9.40 -2.28
C ILE A 127 -6.38 7.88 -2.13
N MET A 128 -5.42 7.34 -2.88
CA MET A 128 -5.05 5.92 -2.86
C MET A 128 -3.55 5.74 -2.76
N ILE A 129 -3.15 4.60 -2.21
CA ILE A 129 -1.78 4.11 -2.23
C ILE A 129 -1.74 2.97 -3.25
N ALA A 130 -0.76 2.97 -4.15
CA ALA A 130 -0.56 1.89 -5.09
C ALA A 130 0.92 1.55 -5.20
N GLY A 131 1.23 0.37 -5.73
CA GLY A 131 2.63 -0.02 -5.85
C GLY A 131 2.88 -1.50 -6.04
N TYR A 132 4.13 -1.87 -5.83
CA TYR A 132 4.64 -3.22 -5.92
C TYR A 132 5.41 -3.56 -4.64
N VAL A 133 5.10 -4.70 -4.03
CA VAL A 133 5.74 -5.17 -2.80
C VAL A 133 6.08 -6.64 -2.94
N GLU A 134 7.36 -6.97 -2.91
CA GLU A 134 7.83 -8.35 -3.00
C GLU A 134 8.71 -8.70 -1.80
N ALA A 135 8.62 -9.95 -1.35
CA ALA A 135 9.46 -10.47 -0.29
C ALA A 135 9.84 -11.92 -0.56
N ASP A 136 11.13 -12.21 -0.45
CA ASP A 136 11.68 -13.56 -0.44
C ASP A 136 12.27 -13.89 0.95
N SER A 137 13.03 -14.99 1.06
CA SER A 137 13.62 -15.41 2.34
C SER A 137 14.62 -14.42 2.91
N ASP A 138 15.27 -13.65 2.05
CA ASP A 138 16.48 -12.87 2.38
C ASP A 138 16.32 -11.38 2.08
N ASN A 139 15.40 -11.02 1.18
CA ASN A 139 15.21 -9.67 0.66
C ASN A 139 13.74 -9.26 0.63
N TYR A 140 13.55 -7.94 0.68
CA TYR A 140 12.26 -7.32 0.41
C TYR A 140 12.44 -6.12 -0.52
N LYS A 141 11.46 -5.89 -1.38
CA LYS A 141 11.37 -4.72 -2.26
C LYS A 141 10.00 -4.09 -2.09
N ALA A 142 9.96 -2.78 -1.86
CA ALA A 142 8.72 -2.02 -1.86
C ALA A 142 8.89 -0.77 -2.73
N PHE A 143 8.06 -0.68 -3.77
CA PHE A 143 7.90 0.50 -4.59
C PHE A 143 6.47 0.98 -4.44
N MET A 144 6.29 2.13 -3.78
CA MET A 144 4.97 2.64 -3.42
C MET A 144 4.81 4.07 -3.90
N PHE A 145 3.63 4.41 -4.39
CA PHE A 145 3.27 5.75 -4.79
C PHE A 145 1.86 6.10 -4.32
N MET A 146 1.60 7.40 -4.20
CA MET A 146 0.30 7.93 -3.81
C MET A 146 -0.34 8.60 -5.02
N VAL A 147 -1.63 8.34 -5.19
CA VAL A 147 -2.45 8.88 -6.26
C VAL A 147 -3.64 9.61 -5.65
N THR A 148 -4.03 10.71 -6.27
CA THR A 148 -5.15 11.54 -5.86
C THR A 148 -6.13 11.72 -7.02
N LYS A 149 -7.36 12.07 -6.70
CA LYS A 149 -8.40 12.42 -7.67
C LYS A 149 -8.00 13.56 -8.63
N ASP A 150 -7.07 14.41 -8.22
CA ASP A 150 -6.59 15.54 -9.03
C ASP A 150 -5.50 15.14 -10.05
N ASN A 151 -4.81 14.01 -9.84
CA ASN A 151 -3.65 13.64 -10.64
C ASN A 151 -3.68 12.22 -11.25
N TYR A 152 -4.69 11.40 -10.94
CA TYR A 152 -4.74 10.02 -11.43
C TYR A 152 -4.69 9.91 -12.97
N LYS A 153 -5.28 10.88 -13.69
CA LYS A 153 -5.25 10.94 -15.17
C LYS A 153 -3.89 11.30 -15.77
N ASN A 154 -2.94 11.76 -14.95
CA ASN A 154 -1.60 12.12 -15.40
C ASN A 154 -0.58 10.99 -15.16
N LEU A 155 -1.05 9.81 -14.72
CA LEU A 155 -0.18 8.66 -14.50
C LEU A 155 0.15 8.00 -15.82
N GLU A 156 1.44 7.93 -16.13
CA GLU A 156 1.96 7.27 -17.32
C GLU A 156 2.67 5.98 -16.92
N ALA A 157 2.23 4.84 -17.46
CA ALA A 157 2.81 3.54 -17.13
C ALA A 157 4.32 3.49 -17.37
N THR A 158 4.76 4.07 -18.50
CA THR A 158 6.19 4.12 -18.87
C THR A 158 7.04 4.94 -17.90
N GLU A 159 6.48 5.97 -17.26
CA GLU A 159 7.20 6.74 -16.25
C GLU A 159 7.32 5.97 -14.94
N LEU A 160 6.24 5.32 -14.51
CA LEU A 160 6.24 4.47 -13.31
C LEU A 160 7.22 3.31 -13.44
N GLU A 161 7.25 2.63 -14.60
CA GLU A 161 8.21 1.55 -14.87
C GLU A 161 9.66 2.05 -14.89
N LYS A 162 9.92 3.23 -15.44
CA LYS A 162 11.25 3.85 -15.36
C LYS A 162 11.67 4.13 -13.94
N ILE A 163 10.76 4.61 -13.09
CA ILE A 163 11.06 4.89 -11.67
C ILE A 163 11.30 3.59 -10.90
N TYR A 164 10.49 2.55 -11.15
CA TYR A 164 10.60 1.24 -10.50
C TYR A 164 11.93 0.52 -10.78
N ASN A 165 12.50 0.75 -11.97
CA ASN A 165 13.73 0.11 -12.44
C ASN A 165 15.01 0.94 -12.17
N LYS A 166 14.89 2.11 -11.53
CA LYS A 166 16.05 2.86 -11.03
C LYS A 166 16.58 2.26 -9.73
#